data_AF-A0AAD8ZU96-F1
#
_entry.id   AF-A0AAD8ZU96-F1
#
_cell.length_a   1.000
_cell.length_b   1.000
_cell.length_c   1.000
_cell.angle_alpha   90.00
_cell.angle_beta   90.00
_cell.angle_gamma   90.00
#
_symmetry.space_group_name_H-M   'P 1'
#
loop_
_entity.id
_entity.type
_entity.pdbx_description
1 polymer ?
#
loop_
_entity_poly.entity_id
_entity_poly.type
_entity_poly.pdbx_seq_one_letter_code
_entity_poly.pdbx_strand_id
1 'polypeptide(L)'
;MNNFPETCATKQLNSVTTGHGTAITEIPTSLRPNRSGKKNRLSVDMALSHVFETPVSGFNFENSTRNILLENVLDEGKTKAPKPLKTGTTIAGVVYKNGVVLGADTRATSSEVVADKTCAKIHYIAPNIYCCGAGTAADTEKTTDLLSSNLTIFSMNSGRNPRVVMAANILQDMLFRYRGMIGANLILGGVDCTGNHLYRVGPFGSMDKVPYLAMGSGDLAAMGILEDRFKVNMEVEEAKTLVCDAIHAGIMTDLGSGNNIDLCIITRRGVDYIRPYQESEYKQRRQEKYKYKPGTTPVLTENIVPLELELVHEMSMALLEVSGYLSHSGFGKQHVGSRQTQLVGPTNHYIFGTKSQEFAVPVGNDPSAFLKSCSHEDGISIDMNHGTTTLAFKFRHGVIVAVDSRASSGSYIASKEANKVIEINPYLLGTMSGSAADCQYWERLLAKECRLYKLRNKQRISVSAASKLLSNMMLGYKGMGLSMGSMICGWDKKGPGLYYVDDNGTRLSGRMFSTGCGNSYAYGVVDSGYYEEMTVEEAYELGRRGIAHATHRDAYSGGVVNLYHMKEDGWIKVCKEDVSELIHHYRKGMF
;
A
#
# COMPACT_ATOMS: atom_id res chain seq x y z
N MET A 1 -43.50 -39.89 -30.93
CA MET A 1 -44.61 -39.64 -31.88
C MET A 1 -44.20 -38.46 -32.74
N ASN A 2 -43.92 -38.75 -34.00
CA ASN A 2 -43.45 -37.83 -35.03
C ASN A 2 -44.60 -36.94 -35.53
N ASN A 3 -44.29 -35.70 -35.94
CA ASN A 3 -44.55 -35.20 -37.30
C ASN A 3 -44.28 -33.68 -37.43
N PHE A 4 -43.35 -33.36 -38.34
CA PHE A 4 -43.32 -32.16 -39.20
C PHE A 4 -44.57 -32.15 -40.12
N PRO A 5 -44.98 -31.05 -40.84
CA PRO A 5 -44.09 -30.29 -41.74
C PRO A 5 -44.39 -28.81 -42.03
N GLU A 6 -43.47 -28.28 -42.85
CA GLU A 6 -43.32 -27.00 -43.53
C GLU A 6 -44.46 -26.61 -44.50
N THR A 7 -44.49 -25.34 -44.89
CA THR A 7 -44.74 -24.74 -46.24
C THR A 7 -44.98 -23.23 -46.07
N CYS A 8 -44.79 -22.31 -47.01
CA CYS A 8 -43.97 -22.13 -48.21
C CYS A 8 -44.20 -20.67 -48.69
N ALA A 9 -43.12 -19.96 -49.04
CA ALA A 9 -42.96 -18.98 -50.13
C ALA A 9 -43.93 -17.79 -50.42
N THR A 10 -43.28 -16.62 -50.58
CA THR A 10 -43.38 -15.60 -51.66
C THR A 10 -44.56 -14.61 -51.75
N LYS A 11 -44.26 -13.29 -51.72
CA LYS A 11 -44.16 -12.39 -52.91
C LYS A 11 -43.91 -10.91 -52.55
N GLN A 12 -43.20 -10.25 -53.47
CA GLN A 12 -42.81 -8.84 -53.50
C GLN A 12 -43.99 -7.86 -53.76
N LEU A 13 -43.86 -6.59 -53.35
CA LEU A 13 -43.73 -5.37 -54.21
C LEU A 13 -44.27 -4.09 -53.54
N ASN A 14 -43.37 -3.10 -53.43
CA ASN A 14 -43.52 -1.67 -53.76
C ASN A 14 -44.68 -0.82 -53.19
N SER A 15 -44.33 0.20 -52.39
CA SER A 15 -44.11 1.61 -52.83
C SER A 15 -44.70 2.73 -51.93
N VAL A 16 -43.97 3.86 -51.94
CA VAL A 16 -44.39 5.27 -51.80
C VAL A 16 -44.22 6.00 -50.45
N THR A 17 -43.37 7.05 -50.54
CA THR A 17 -43.33 8.37 -49.86
C THR A 17 -42.81 8.58 -48.42
N THR A 18 -41.59 9.13 -48.36
CA THR A 18 -41.20 10.47 -47.85
C THR A 18 -41.91 11.11 -46.65
N GLY A 19 -41.11 11.65 -45.72
CA GLY A 19 -41.40 12.97 -45.13
C GLY A 19 -41.10 13.13 -43.65
N HIS A 20 -40.20 14.06 -43.34
CA HIS A 20 -39.69 14.47 -42.03
C HIS A 20 -40.71 14.89 -40.95
N GLY A 21 -40.26 14.77 -39.69
CA GLY A 21 -40.24 15.92 -38.77
C GLY A 21 -41.21 15.88 -37.60
N THR A 22 -40.75 15.45 -36.42
CA THR A 22 -41.46 15.62 -35.15
C THR A 22 -40.71 16.59 -34.24
N ALA A 23 -41.28 17.78 -34.07
CA ALA A 23 -41.06 18.64 -32.91
C ALA A 23 -42.18 18.35 -31.90
N ILE A 24 -41.85 18.17 -30.62
CA ILE A 24 -42.83 18.17 -29.54
C ILE A 24 -42.40 19.20 -28.50
N THR A 25 -43.33 20.12 -28.28
CA THR A 25 -43.36 21.31 -27.46
C THR A 25 -43.59 21.02 -25.98
N GLU A 26 -42.95 21.81 -25.13
CA GLU A 26 -43.23 21.94 -23.70
C GLU A 26 -44.55 22.67 -23.43
N ILE A 27 -45.29 22.26 -22.40
CA ILE A 27 -46.35 23.07 -21.75
C ILE A 27 -46.23 22.93 -20.21
N PRO A 28 -46.32 24.04 -19.45
CA PRO A 28 -45.97 24.12 -18.03
C PRO A 28 -47.18 23.91 -17.10
N THR A 29 -46.94 23.57 -15.83
CA THR A 29 -47.98 23.57 -14.79
C THR A 29 -47.53 24.27 -13.51
N SER A 30 -48.03 25.49 -13.35
CA SER A 30 -48.17 26.19 -12.07
C SER A 30 -49.50 25.79 -11.41
N LEU A 31 -49.49 25.38 -10.14
CA LEU A 31 -50.66 25.45 -9.24
C LEU A 31 -50.20 25.25 -7.78
N ARG A 32 -50.24 26.32 -6.98
CA ARG A 32 -50.22 26.28 -5.51
C ARG A 32 -51.65 26.31 -4.97
N PRO A 33 -51.91 25.66 -3.82
CA PRO A 33 -52.83 26.23 -2.85
C PRO A 33 -52.16 26.43 -1.48
N ASN A 34 -52.40 27.61 -0.90
CA ASN A 34 -52.16 27.92 0.51
C ASN A 34 -53.11 27.12 1.40
N ARG A 35 -52.59 26.46 2.45
CA ARG A 35 -53.31 26.27 3.71
C ARG A 35 -52.34 26.07 4.88
N SER A 36 -52.60 26.87 5.92
CA SER A 36 -51.91 26.98 7.19
C SER A 36 -52.12 25.75 8.08
N GLY A 37 -51.03 25.29 8.71
CA GLY A 37 -51.08 24.22 9.70
C GLY A 37 -49.67 23.84 10.16
N LYS A 38 -49.12 24.59 11.11
CA LYS A 38 -47.88 24.22 11.81
C LYS A 38 -48.10 22.92 12.60
N LYS A 39 -47.62 21.79 12.07
CA LYS A 39 -47.29 20.59 12.85
C LYS A 39 -45.85 20.21 12.54
N ASN A 40 -45.02 20.19 13.57
CA ASN A 40 -43.63 19.76 13.54
C ASN A 40 -43.52 18.33 12.98
N ARG A 41 -43.30 18.20 11.67
CA ARG A 41 -42.62 17.03 11.09
C ARG A 41 -41.13 17.30 11.20
N LEU A 42 -40.54 16.84 12.31
CA LEU A 42 -39.10 16.57 12.34
C LEU A 42 -38.82 15.61 11.19
N SER A 43 -37.97 16.08 10.28
CA SER A 43 -37.66 15.52 8.98
C SER A 43 -37.17 14.07 9.07
N VAL A 44 -38.04 13.15 8.69
CA VAL A 44 -37.70 11.77 8.31
C VAL A 44 -36.84 11.75 7.03
N ASP A 45 -36.72 12.88 6.33
CA ASP A 45 -35.86 13.06 5.15
C ASP A 45 -34.35 13.15 5.45
N MET A 46 -33.93 13.33 6.71
CA MET A 46 -32.50 13.41 7.06
C MET A 46 -31.83 12.04 7.27
N ALA A 47 -32.60 10.95 7.26
CA ALA A 47 -32.10 9.59 7.50
C ALA A 47 -31.97 8.73 6.23
N LEU A 48 -32.52 9.17 5.09
CA LEU A 48 -32.54 8.42 3.84
C LEU A 48 -31.58 8.95 2.77
N SER A 49 -30.96 10.12 2.97
CA SER A 49 -29.95 10.68 2.04
C SER A 49 -28.56 10.05 2.18
N HIS A 50 -28.33 9.19 3.17
CA HIS A 50 -27.05 8.50 3.39
C HIS A 50 -26.89 7.18 2.62
N VAL A 51 -27.73 6.88 1.63
CA VAL A 51 -27.78 5.54 0.99
C VAL A 51 -27.13 5.46 -0.40
N PHE A 52 -26.77 6.56 -1.07
CA PHE A 52 -26.08 6.49 -2.37
C PHE A 52 -25.13 7.66 -2.66
N GLU A 53 -24.29 8.06 -1.71
CA GLU A 53 -23.02 8.69 -2.10
C GLU A 53 -22.02 7.56 -2.38
N THR A 54 -21.74 7.34 -3.66
CA THR A 54 -20.59 6.54 -4.09
C THR A 54 -19.35 7.01 -3.32
N PRO A 55 -18.54 6.11 -2.72
CA PRO A 55 -17.34 6.52 -2.02
C PRO A 55 -16.44 7.35 -2.94
N VAL A 56 -15.89 8.45 -2.41
CA VAL A 56 -14.91 9.29 -3.12
C VAL A 56 -13.85 8.39 -3.74
N SER A 57 -13.60 8.57 -5.04
CA SER A 57 -12.71 7.71 -5.83
C SER A 57 -11.35 7.56 -5.12
N GLY A 58 -10.93 6.31 -4.92
CA GLY A 58 -9.83 5.93 -4.05
C GLY A 58 -8.44 6.14 -4.64
N PHE A 59 -8.33 6.68 -5.84
CA PHE A 59 -7.05 7.00 -6.48
C PHE A 59 -6.90 8.50 -6.67
N ASN A 60 -5.69 9.03 -6.49
CA ASN A 60 -5.39 10.43 -6.77
C ASN A 60 -4.29 10.50 -7.82
N PHE A 61 -4.64 10.99 -9.01
CA PHE A 61 -3.72 11.15 -10.13
C PHE A 61 -3.53 12.60 -10.56
N GLU A 62 -4.05 13.59 -9.82
CA GLU A 62 -4.13 14.98 -10.28
C GLU A 62 -2.78 15.54 -10.73
N ASN A 63 -1.74 15.30 -9.92
CA ASN A 63 -0.38 15.73 -10.22
C ASN A 63 0.21 15.02 -11.44
N SER A 64 -0.11 13.74 -11.61
CA SER A 64 0.37 12.93 -12.72
C SER A 64 -0.35 13.28 -14.02
N THR A 65 -1.66 13.52 -13.95
CA THR A 65 -2.45 14.06 -15.06
C THR A 65 -1.94 15.43 -15.50
N ARG A 66 -1.67 16.33 -14.54
CA ARG A 66 -1.06 17.63 -14.84
C ARG A 66 0.30 17.45 -15.52
N ASN A 67 1.13 16.54 -15.03
CA ASN A 67 2.46 16.28 -15.62
C ASN A 67 2.33 15.72 -17.05
N ILE A 68 1.49 14.72 -17.28
CA ILE A 68 1.23 14.13 -18.60
C ILE A 68 0.67 15.20 -19.56
N LEU A 69 -0.27 16.02 -19.10
CA LEU A 69 -0.83 17.09 -19.92
C LEU A 69 0.22 18.15 -20.25
N LEU A 70 1.09 18.50 -19.31
CA LEU A 70 2.20 19.42 -19.56
C LEU A 70 3.20 18.83 -20.55
N GLU A 71 3.54 17.54 -20.46
CA GLU A 71 4.38 16.86 -21.44
C GLU A 71 3.74 16.90 -22.84
N ASN A 72 2.42 16.72 -22.94
CA ASN A 72 1.69 16.77 -24.21
C ASN A 72 1.54 18.20 -24.77
N VAL A 73 1.36 19.20 -23.90
CA VAL A 73 1.09 20.60 -24.29
C VAL A 73 2.37 21.38 -24.56
N LEU A 74 3.48 21.06 -23.90
CA LEU A 74 4.67 21.90 -23.96
C LEU A 74 5.44 21.77 -25.29
N ASP A 75 5.28 20.72 -26.12
CA ASP A 75 6.20 20.58 -27.26
C ASP A 75 5.86 19.56 -28.39
N GLU A 76 4.60 19.22 -28.67
CA GLU A 76 4.28 18.21 -29.71
C GLU A 76 5.12 16.90 -29.54
N GLY A 77 5.46 16.53 -28.29
CA GLY A 77 6.26 15.34 -27.96
C GLY A 77 7.79 15.52 -27.88
N LYS A 78 8.36 16.74 -27.91
CA LYS A 78 9.84 16.94 -27.89
C LYS A 78 10.49 17.16 -26.53
N THR A 79 9.79 17.67 -25.51
CA THR A 79 10.33 17.79 -24.15
C THR A 79 9.69 16.76 -23.21
N LYS A 80 10.50 15.83 -22.70
CA LYS A 80 10.10 14.89 -21.64
C LYS A 80 10.28 15.57 -20.30
N ALA A 81 9.36 15.36 -19.35
CA ALA A 81 9.58 15.84 -17.98
C ALA A 81 10.89 15.24 -17.45
N PRO A 82 11.66 16.00 -16.65
CA PRO A 82 12.88 15.48 -16.05
C PRO A 82 12.54 14.24 -15.22
N LYS A 83 13.10 13.08 -15.62
CA LYS A 83 12.88 11.84 -14.88
C LYS A 83 13.51 11.99 -13.49
N PRO A 84 12.78 11.68 -12.41
CA PRO A 84 13.38 11.65 -11.08
C PRO A 84 14.55 10.67 -11.09
N LEU A 85 15.73 11.15 -10.71
CA LEU A 85 16.92 10.33 -10.68
C LEU A 85 16.82 9.35 -9.51
N LYS A 86 16.93 8.05 -9.83
CA LYS A 86 17.02 7.02 -8.80
C LYS A 86 18.40 7.09 -8.17
N THR A 87 18.44 7.18 -6.85
CA THR A 87 19.68 7.03 -6.10
C THR A 87 19.95 5.54 -5.90
N GLY A 88 21.13 5.08 -6.27
CA GLY A 88 21.60 3.77 -5.83
C GLY A 88 21.71 3.72 -4.30
N THR A 89 21.34 2.59 -3.68
CA THR A 89 21.18 2.49 -2.22
C THR A 89 21.13 1.02 -1.79
N THR A 90 21.70 0.73 -0.61
CA THR A 90 21.43 -0.53 0.10
C THR A 90 20.91 -0.19 1.49
N ILE A 91 19.70 -0.68 1.81
CA ILE A 91 19.12 -0.61 3.14
C ILE A 91 18.73 -2.01 3.60
N ALA A 92 18.89 -2.29 4.89
CA ALA A 92 18.57 -3.58 5.48
C ALA A 92 17.98 -3.43 6.88
N GLY A 93 17.24 -4.44 7.32
CA GLY A 93 16.71 -4.51 8.67
C GLY A 93 16.60 -5.93 9.18
N VAL A 94 16.80 -6.11 10.49
CA VAL A 94 16.71 -7.40 11.18
C VAL A 94 15.98 -7.23 12.51
N VAL A 95 15.04 -8.13 12.78
CA VAL A 95 14.41 -8.30 14.09
C VAL A 95 15.27 -9.24 14.92
N TYR A 96 15.66 -8.79 16.10
CA TYR A 96 16.40 -9.60 17.07
C TYR A 96 15.60 -9.72 18.37
N LYS A 97 16.12 -10.47 19.34
CA LYS A 97 15.40 -10.84 20.57
C LYS A 97 14.77 -9.65 21.31
N ASN A 98 15.51 -8.53 21.43
CA ASN A 98 15.10 -7.38 22.26
C ASN A 98 14.75 -6.12 21.46
N GLY A 99 14.73 -6.18 20.13
CA GLY A 99 14.42 -5.02 19.31
C GLY A 99 14.55 -5.24 17.81
N VAL A 100 14.82 -4.15 17.09
CA VAL A 100 15.06 -4.11 15.65
C VAL A 100 16.34 -3.35 15.38
N VAL A 101 17.16 -3.82 14.43
CA VAL A 101 18.31 -3.07 13.90
C VAL A 101 17.99 -2.72 12.45
N LEU A 102 18.15 -1.43 12.11
CA LEU A 102 18.08 -0.93 10.74
C LEU A 102 19.46 -0.44 10.32
N GLY A 103 19.82 -0.65 9.06
CA GLY A 103 21.09 -0.20 8.50
C GLY A 103 20.93 0.38 7.09
N ALA A 104 21.81 1.32 6.78
CA ALA A 104 21.86 1.97 5.47
C ALA A 104 23.29 2.42 5.12
N ASP A 105 23.60 2.45 3.84
CA ASP A 105 24.80 3.14 3.33
C ASP A 105 24.55 4.65 3.17
N THR A 106 25.62 5.46 3.08
CA THR A 106 25.50 6.93 3.04
C THR A 106 25.70 7.57 1.67
N ARG A 107 25.87 6.78 0.60
CA ARG A 107 26.01 7.31 -0.77
C ARG A 107 24.65 7.71 -1.36
N ALA A 108 24.56 8.90 -1.96
CA ALA A 108 23.47 9.26 -2.85
C ALA A 108 24.04 9.58 -4.24
N THR A 109 23.54 8.91 -5.26
CA THR A 109 23.97 9.11 -6.65
C THR A 109 22.98 9.95 -7.45
N SER A 110 23.49 10.79 -8.32
CA SER A 110 22.76 11.43 -9.41
C SER A 110 23.16 10.72 -10.69
N SER A 111 22.45 9.63 -11.01
CA SER A 111 22.86 8.67 -12.04
C SER A 111 24.25 8.06 -11.73
N GLU A 112 25.24 8.29 -12.58
CA GLU A 112 26.60 7.74 -12.49
C GLU A 112 27.51 8.52 -11.52
N VAL A 113 27.11 9.72 -11.11
CA VAL A 113 27.91 10.60 -10.26
C VAL A 113 27.44 10.53 -8.81
N VAL A 114 28.38 10.40 -7.87
CA VAL A 114 28.07 10.52 -6.44
C VAL A 114 27.77 11.98 -6.11
N ALA A 115 26.50 12.28 -5.81
CA ALA A 115 26.02 13.61 -5.46
C ALA A 115 26.32 13.95 -3.99
N ASP A 116 26.12 12.98 -3.09
CA ASP A 116 26.45 13.11 -1.67
C ASP A 116 27.10 11.82 -1.17
N LYS A 117 28.16 11.95 -0.37
CA LYS A 117 28.89 10.83 0.25
C LYS A 117 28.39 10.53 1.67
N THR A 118 27.60 11.44 2.24
CA THR A 118 27.15 11.45 3.63
C THR A 118 25.66 11.75 3.72
N CYS A 119 24.85 11.15 2.85
CA CYS A 119 23.39 11.24 2.88
C CYS A 119 22.83 10.37 4.02
N ALA A 120 21.76 10.82 4.69
CA ALA A 120 21.07 10.05 5.72
C ALA A 120 19.82 9.40 5.12
N LYS A 121 19.72 8.08 5.22
CA LYS A 121 18.60 7.31 4.65
C LYS A 121 17.68 6.70 5.70
N ILE A 122 18.04 6.83 6.97
CA ILE A 122 17.24 6.39 8.12
C ILE A 122 16.50 7.61 8.67
N HIS A 123 15.20 7.66 8.47
CA HIS A 123 14.32 8.76 8.85
C HIS A 123 13.64 8.49 10.21
N TYR A 124 13.54 9.55 11.01
CA TYR A 124 12.79 9.54 12.26
C TYR A 124 11.28 9.62 11.99
N ILE A 125 10.50 8.71 12.58
CA ILE A 125 9.03 8.69 12.45
C ILE A 125 8.35 8.95 13.79
N ALA A 126 8.78 8.27 14.84
CA ALA A 126 8.28 8.43 16.20
C ALA A 126 9.37 7.97 17.20
N PRO A 127 9.25 8.24 18.51
CA PRO A 127 10.28 7.86 19.48
C PRO A 127 10.62 6.37 19.50
N ASN A 128 9.71 5.52 19.01
CA ASN A 128 9.84 4.07 18.96
C ASN A 128 9.82 3.48 17.54
N ILE A 129 9.85 4.32 16.49
CA ILE A 129 9.70 3.92 15.08
C ILE A 129 10.66 4.72 14.20
N TYR A 130 11.43 4.02 13.37
CA TYR A 130 12.28 4.60 12.33
C TYR A 130 12.01 3.92 10.98
N CYS A 131 12.32 4.61 9.90
CA CYS A 131 12.05 4.15 8.54
C CYS A 131 13.26 4.38 7.64
N CYS A 132 13.73 3.34 6.94
CA CYS A 132 14.73 3.49 5.90
C CYS A 132 14.07 3.72 4.54
N GLY A 133 14.56 4.69 3.77
CA GLY A 133 14.07 5.00 2.42
C GLY A 133 15.01 4.50 1.32
N ALA A 134 14.45 3.91 0.28
CA ALA A 134 15.11 3.62 -0.99
C ALA A 134 14.21 3.99 -2.19
N GLY A 135 14.82 4.20 -3.35
CA GLY A 135 14.14 4.63 -4.58
C GLY A 135 14.35 6.11 -4.87
N THR A 136 13.28 6.86 -5.12
CA THR A 136 13.37 8.31 -5.34
C THR A 136 13.54 9.00 -3.98
N ALA A 137 14.70 9.65 -3.76
CA ALA A 137 15.04 10.24 -2.46
C ALA A 137 14.00 11.27 -1.95
N ALA A 138 13.52 12.15 -2.82
CA ALA A 138 12.52 13.16 -2.46
C ALA A 138 11.16 12.53 -2.08
N ASP A 139 10.75 11.47 -2.80
CA ASP A 139 9.51 10.75 -2.51
C ASP A 139 9.59 10.07 -1.14
N THR A 140 10.73 9.44 -0.82
CA THR A 140 10.93 8.81 0.48
C THR A 140 10.89 9.84 1.60
N GLU A 141 11.61 10.96 1.46
CA GLU A 141 11.69 12.00 2.48
C GLU A 141 10.31 12.58 2.79
N LYS A 142 9.57 13.03 1.76
CA LYS A 142 8.26 13.66 1.97
C LYS A 142 7.18 12.69 2.40
N THR A 143 7.26 11.43 1.97
CA THR A 143 6.37 10.38 2.49
C THR A 143 6.63 10.13 3.98
N THR A 144 7.90 10.07 4.41
CA THR A 144 8.24 9.87 5.83
C THR A 144 7.95 11.09 6.71
N ASP A 145 8.16 12.31 6.21
CA ASP A 145 7.83 13.56 6.92
C ASP A 145 6.32 13.64 7.20
N LEU A 146 5.50 13.35 6.20
CA LEU A 146 4.04 13.37 6.33
C LEU A 146 3.56 12.30 7.33
N LEU A 147 4.16 11.11 7.27
CA LEU A 147 3.87 10.05 8.23
C LEU A 147 4.21 10.48 9.67
N SER A 148 5.41 11.02 9.88
CA SER A 148 5.89 11.50 11.17
C SER A 148 4.96 12.56 11.76
N SER A 149 4.53 13.53 10.94
CA SER A 149 3.56 14.56 11.33
C SER A 149 2.22 13.96 11.78
N ASN A 150 1.65 13.05 11.00
CA ASN A 150 0.38 12.39 11.31
C ASN A 150 0.45 11.58 12.63
N LEU A 151 1.55 10.86 12.86
CA LEU A 151 1.73 10.10 14.10
C LEU A 151 2.01 10.99 15.31
N THR A 152 2.65 12.13 15.11
CA THR A 152 2.86 13.14 16.16
C THR A 152 1.52 13.70 16.61
N ILE A 153 0.62 14.05 15.68
CA ILE A 153 -0.76 14.46 16.00
C ILE A 153 -1.50 13.37 16.78
N PHE A 154 -1.40 12.11 16.34
CA PHE A 154 -1.99 10.99 17.07
C PHE A 154 -1.43 10.87 18.50
N SER A 155 -0.11 10.99 18.66
CA SER A 155 0.53 10.86 19.97
C SER A 155 0.13 12.00 20.91
N MET A 156 0.08 13.24 20.41
CA MET A 156 -0.41 14.40 21.17
C MET A 156 -1.87 14.25 21.59
N ASN A 157 -2.75 13.75 20.71
CA ASN A 157 -4.17 13.57 21.01
C ASN A 157 -4.44 12.40 21.96
N SER A 158 -3.71 11.30 21.82
CA SER A 158 -3.94 10.07 22.60
C SER A 158 -3.13 9.98 23.88
N GLY A 159 -2.07 10.79 24.02
CA GLY A 159 -1.08 10.68 25.08
C GLY A 159 -0.31 9.35 25.07
N ARG A 160 -0.27 8.65 23.93
CA ARG A 160 0.33 7.31 23.80
C ARG A 160 1.30 7.24 22.61
N ASN A 161 2.28 6.35 22.72
CA ASN A 161 3.16 6.04 21.60
C ASN A 161 2.39 5.31 20.49
N PRO A 162 2.64 5.64 19.21
CA PRO A 162 2.02 4.95 18.09
C PRO A 162 2.50 3.49 18.01
N ARG A 163 1.62 2.62 17.52
CA ARG A 163 1.98 1.23 17.17
C ARG A 163 2.59 1.18 15.78
N VAL A 164 3.50 0.24 15.54
CA VAL A 164 4.20 0.13 14.25
C VAL A 164 3.22 -0.18 13.12
N VAL A 165 2.21 -1.01 13.40
CA VAL A 165 1.14 -1.35 12.44
C VAL A 165 0.33 -0.13 12.00
N MET A 166 0.20 0.91 12.83
CA MET A 166 -0.51 2.14 12.43
C MET A 166 0.28 2.88 11.36
N ALA A 167 1.59 3.00 11.57
CA ALA A 167 2.51 3.64 10.64
C ALA A 167 2.54 2.90 9.29
N ALA A 168 2.64 1.57 9.33
CA ALA A 168 2.61 0.73 8.13
C ALA A 168 1.30 0.90 7.34
N ASN A 169 0.14 0.91 8.02
CA ASN A 169 -1.16 1.10 7.38
C ASN A 169 -1.30 2.46 6.69
N ILE A 170 -0.85 3.56 7.34
CA ILE A 170 -0.91 4.91 6.75
C ILE A 170 -0.07 4.96 5.46
N LEU A 171 1.13 4.39 5.49
CA LEU A 171 1.99 4.30 4.30
C LEU A 171 1.34 3.48 3.20
N GLN A 172 0.78 2.32 3.54
CA GLN A 172 0.08 1.46 2.60
C GLN A 172 -1.06 2.20 1.89
N ASP A 173 -1.92 2.86 2.66
CA ASP A 173 -3.06 3.61 2.17
C ASP A 173 -2.65 4.81 1.30
N MET A 174 -1.57 5.47 1.65
CA MET A 174 -1.03 6.60 0.89
C MET A 174 -0.46 6.13 -0.44
N LEU A 175 0.47 5.16 -0.42
CA LEU A 175 1.17 4.69 -1.62
C LEU A 175 0.24 3.98 -2.60
N PHE A 176 -0.72 3.19 -2.09
CA PHE A 176 -1.74 2.56 -2.93
C PHE A 176 -2.57 3.58 -3.70
N ARG A 177 -2.91 4.72 -3.06
CA ARG A 177 -3.68 5.82 -3.67
C ARG A 177 -3.03 6.39 -4.92
N TYR A 178 -1.70 6.35 -4.99
CA TYR A 178 -0.88 6.87 -6.08
C TYR A 178 -0.36 5.77 -7.02
N ARG A 179 -0.79 4.50 -6.86
CA ARG A 179 -0.50 3.38 -7.79
C ARG A 179 0.97 3.27 -8.25
N GLY A 180 1.93 3.47 -7.35
CA GLY A 180 3.35 3.34 -7.66
C GLY A 180 4.00 4.55 -8.33
N MET A 181 3.27 5.66 -8.53
CA MET A 181 3.85 6.91 -9.04
C MET A 181 4.78 7.57 -8.01
N ILE A 182 4.56 7.31 -6.72
CA ILE A 182 5.50 7.64 -5.65
C ILE A 182 6.50 6.48 -5.55
N GLY A 183 7.74 6.72 -5.95
CA GLY A 183 8.81 5.73 -6.05
C GLY A 183 9.46 5.38 -4.71
N ALA A 184 8.69 5.33 -3.63
CA ALA A 184 9.19 5.10 -2.28
C ALA A 184 9.17 3.60 -1.91
N ASN A 185 10.34 3.03 -1.67
CA ASN A 185 10.52 1.71 -1.08
C ASN A 185 10.97 1.88 0.36
N LEU A 186 10.19 1.39 1.31
CA LEU A 186 10.38 1.71 2.72
C LEU A 186 10.57 0.45 3.57
N ILE A 187 11.58 0.48 4.45
CA ILE A 187 11.75 -0.48 5.54
C ILE A 187 11.35 0.21 6.83
N LEU A 188 10.22 -0.18 7.40
CA LEU A 188 9.68 0.38 8.63
C LEU A 188 10.00 -0.54 9.80
N GLY A 189 10.87 -0.10 10.70
CA GLY A 189 11.25 -0.83 11.91
C GLY A 189 10.75 -0.12 13.16
N GLY A 190 10.25 -0.86 14.13
CA GLY A 190 9.83 -0.29 15.40
C GLY A 190 9.59 -1.31 16.49
N VAL A 191 9.54 -0.81 17.71
CA VAL A 191 9.20 -1.61 18.89
C VAL A 191 7.99 -0.98 19.56
N ASP A 192 6.93 -1.76 19.77
CA ASP A 192 5.73 -1.29 20.44
C ASP A 192 5.29 -2.23 21.57
N CYS A 193 4.13 -1.96 22.15
CA CYS A 193 3.58 -2.76 23.24
C CYS A 193 3.28 -4.22 22.87
N THR A 194 3.17 -4.54 21.58
CA THR A 194 2.94 -5.92 21.10
C THR A 194 4.23 -6.65 20.76
N GLY A 195 5.31 -5.93 20.45
CA GLY A 195 6.63 -6.52 20.28
C GLY A 195 7.50 -5.77 19.29
N ASN A 196 8.45 -6.52 18.72
CA ASN A 196 9.40 -6.01 17.73
C ASN A 196 8.81 -6.28 16.34
N HIS A 197 8.75 -5.24 15.51
CA HIS A 197 8.09 -5.32 14.22
C HIS A 197 8.96 -4.70 13.13
N LEU A 198 9.05 -5.41 12.02
CA LEU A 198 9.75 -4.97 10.83
C LEU A 198 8.84 -5.22 9.63
N TYR A 199 8.58 -4.15 8.88
CA TYR A 199 7.69 -4.15 7.73
C TYR A 199 8.43 -3.68 6.49
N ARG A 200 8.18 -4.37 5.38
CA ARG A 200 8.45 -3.88 4.03
C ARG A 200 7.21 -3.14 3.55
N VAL A 201 7.36 -1.94 3.01
CA VAL A 201 6.29 -1.23 2.29
C VAL A 201 6.79 -0.87 0.90
N GLY A 202 6.15 -1.43 -0.13
CA GLY A 202 6.47 -1.16 -1.53
C GLY A 202 5.73 0.07 -2.08
N PRO A 203 6.20 0.64 -3.20
CA PRO A 203 5.65 1.86 -3.81
C PRO A 203 4.20 1.68 -4.30
N PHE A 204 3.78 0.44 -4.55
CA PHE A 204 2.41 0.11 -4.93
C PHE A 204 1.46 -0.06 -3.74
N GLY A 205 1.95 0.07 -2.50
CA GLY A 205 1.17 -0.20 -1.29
C GLY A 205 1.09 -1.69 -0.92
N SER A 206 2.00 -2.53 -1.41
CA SER A 206 2.17 -3.87 -0.87
C SER A 206 2.90 -3.79 0.47
N MET A 207 2.50 -4.61 1.44
CA MET A 207 3.10 -4.64 2.76
C MET A 207 3.39 -6.07 3.21
N ASP A 208 4.60 -6.33 3.70
CA ASP A 208 4.99 -7.62 4.29
C ASP A 208 5.61 -7.42 5.66
N LYS A 209 5.29 -8.30 6.60
CA LYS A 209 5.96 -8.38 7.91
C LYS A 209 6.95 -9.54 7.88
N VAL A 210 8.22 -9.26 8.07
CA VAL A 210 9.31 -10.24 7.90
C VAL A 210 10.36 -10.10 8.99
N PRO A 211 11.07 -11.18 9.36
CA PRO A 211 12.10 -11.14 10.39
C PRO A 211 13.36 -10.38 9.95
N TYR A 212 13.65 -10.35 8.66
CA TYR A 212 14.73 -9.57 8.05
C TYR A 212 14.34 -9.19 6.62
N LEU A 213 14.92 -8.11 6.11
CA LEU A 213 14.85 -7.78 4.68
C LEU A 213 15.97 -6.83 4.26
N ALA A 214 16.19 -6.75 2.94
CA ALA A 214 16.97 -5.72 2.29
C ALA A 214 16.17 -5.09 1.15
N MET A 215 16.43 -3.82 0.83
CA MET A 215 15.83 -3.08 -0.28
C MET A 215 16.86 -2.15 -0.90
N GLY A 216 16.63 -1.73 -2.15
CA GLY A 216 17.51 -0.84 -2.89
C GLY A 216 18.22 -1.56 -4.05
N SER A 217 19.22 -0.94 -4.65
CA SER A 217 19.97 -1.50 -5.78
C SER A 217 20.96 -2.61 -5.39
N GLY A 218 21.52 -2.54 -4.18
CA GLY A 218 22.42 -3.58 -3.62
C GLY A 218 21.72 -4.61 -2.73
N ASP A 219 20.39 -4.70 -2.81
CA ASP A 219 19.58 -5.59 -1.97
C ASP A 219 19.91 -7.08 -2.15
N LEU A 220 20.18 -7.52 -3.37
CA LEU A 220 20.50 -8.91 -3.69
C LEU A 220 21.77 -9.40 -2.97
N ALA A 221 22.81 -8.56 -2.92
CA ALA A 221 24.04 -8.89 -2.22
C ALA A 221 23.85 -8.90 -0.71
N ALA A 222 23.12 -7.92 -0.18
CA ALA A 222 22.75 -7.88 1.23
C ALA A 222 21.92 -9.11 1.64
N MET A 223 20.95 -9.52 0.80
CA MET A 223 20.10 -10.67 1.06
C MET A 223 20.89 -11.98 1.12
N GLY A 224 21.94 -12.13 0.31
CA GLY A 224 22.82 -13.31 0.36
C GLY A 224 23.47 -13.50 1.74
N ILE A 225 23.90 -12.41 2.37
CA ILE A 225 24.47 -12.44 3.74
C ILE A 225 23.38 -12.70 4.79
N LEU A 226 22.21 -12.06 4.64
CA LEU A 226 21.09 -12.24 5.56
C LEU A 226 20.60 -13.70 5.56
N GLU A 227 20.39 -14.32 4.40
CA GLU A 227 19.93 -15.71 4.31
C GLU A 227 20.96 -16.72 4.85
N ASP A 228 22.26 -16.47 4.67
CA ASP A 228 23.33 -17.37 5.13
C ASP A 228 23.48 -17.38 6.66
N ARG A 229 23.38 -16.20 7.29
CA ARG A 229 23.80 -16.00 8.69
C ARG A 229 22.68 -15.70 9.67
N PHE A 230 21.47 -15.40 9.20
CA PHE A 230 20.36 -15.05 10.09
C PHE A 230 19.99 -16.22 11.01
N LYS A 231 19.76 -15.90 12.29
CA LYS A 231 19.21 -16.82 13.29
C LYS A 231 18.05 -16.19 14.01
N VAL A 232 17.08 -17.02 14.40
CA VAL A 232 15.96 -16.54 15.20
C VAL A 232 16.47 -16.18 16.61
N ASN A 233 16.05 -15.02 17.13
CA ASN A 233 16.39 -14.53 18.47
C ASN A 233 17.89 -14.24 18.71
N MET A 234 18.58 -13.69 17.71
CA MET A 234 19.96 -13.18 17.88
C MET A 234 20.07 -12.15 19.02
N GLU A 235 21.28 -12.08 19.60
CA GLU A 235 21.65 -11.01 20.54
C GLU A 235 22.02 -9.73 19.77
N VAL A 236 22.02 -8.58 20.46
CA VAL A 236 22.13 -7.26 19.81
C VAL A 236 23.42 -7.07 19.01
N GLU A 237 24.56 -7.54 19.50
CA GLU A 237 25.85 -7.39 18.81
C GLU A 237 25.96 -8.30 17.57
N GLU A 238 25.37 -9.49 17.64
CA GLU A 238 25.29 -10.41 16.49
C GLU A 238 24.40 -9.79 15.39
N ALA A 239 23.28 -9.16 15.77
CA ALA A 239 22.38 -8.48 14.85
C ALA A 239 23.01 -7.22 14.21
N LYS A 240 23.75 -6.40 14.99
CA LYS A 240 24.50 -5.25 14.47
C LYS A 240 25.52 -5.68 13.42
N THR A 241 26.31 -6.71 13.73
CA THR A 241 27.33 -7.25 12.83
C THR A 241 26.69 -7.80 11.56
N LEU A 242 25.59 -8.55 11.68
CA LEU A 242 24.87 -9.10 10.53
C LEU A 242 24.37 -8.00 9.58
N VAL A 243 23.74 -6.95 10.11
CA VAL A 243 23.26 -5.82 9.29
C VAL A 243 24.43 -5.07 8.67
N CYS A 244 25.50 -4.84 9.43
CA CYS A 244 26.71 -4.17 8.92
C CYS A 244 27.33 -4.94 7.75
N ASP A 245 27.53 -6.25 7.90
CA ASP A 245 28.07 -7.13 6.85
C ASP A 245 27.16 -7.17 5.61
N ALA A 246 25.84 -7.19 5.81
CA ALA A 246 24.88 -7.17 4.71
C ALA A 246 24.96 -5.86 3.90
N ILE A 247 25.00 -4.70 4.58
CA ILE A 247 25.21 -3.41 3.90
C ILE A 247 26.58 -3.37 3.22
N HIS A 248 27.63 -3.87 3.87
CA HIS A 248 28.97 -3.91 3.31
C HIS A 248 29.05 -4.74 2.03
N ALA A 249 28.35 -5.89 1.97
CA ALA A 249 28.23 -6.68 0.75
C ALA A 249 27.54 -5.90 -0.38
N GLY A 250 26.48 -5.13 -0.06
CA GLY A 250 25.87 -4.18 -0.99
C GLY A 250 26.87 -3.13 -1.50
N ILE A 251 27.61 -2.49 -0.61
CA ILE A 251 28.64 -1.50 -0.94
C ILE A 251 29.72 -2.04 -1.89
N MET A 252 30.15 -3.29 -1.71
CA MET A 252 31.24 -3.87 -2.50
C MET A 252 30.80 -4.35 -3.89
N THR A 253 29.51 -4.62 -4.07
CA THR A 253 28.98 -5.24 -5.30
C THR A 253 28.12 -4.29 -6.14
N ASP A 254 27.49 -3.28 -5.53
CA ASP A 254 26.60 -2.33 -6.19
C ASP A 254 27.27 -0.96 -6.38
N LEU A 255 27.32 -0.48 -7.62
CA LEU A 255 27.86 0.84 -7.97
C LEU A 255 27.11 1.98 -7.29
N GLY A 256 25.81 1.78 -7.11
CA GLY A 256 24.90 2.71 -6.49
C GLY A 256 25.12 2.93 -5.00
N SER A 257 25.72 1.95 -4.32
CA SER A 257 25.89 1.92 -2.87
C SER A 257 27.33 2.25 -2.47
N GLY A 258 27.52 2.83 -1.28
CA GLY A 258 28.87 3.07 -0.78
C GLY A 258 29.01 4.01 0.40
N ASN A 259 30.27 4.35 0.66
CA ASN A 259 30.70 5.26 1.73
C ASN A 259 30.55 4.65 3.13
N ASN A 260 29.94 5.36 4.07
CA ASN A 260 29.84 4.91 5.45
C ASN A 260 28.62 4.00 5.62
N ILE A 261 28.59 3.29 6.74
CA ILE A 261 27.43 2.50 7.19
C ILE A 261 26.86 3.15 8.44
N ASP A 262 25.57 3.46 8.39
CA ASP A 262 24.79 3.99 9.52
C ASP A 262 23.92 2.85 10.10
N LEU A 263 23.86 2.75 11.43
CA LEU A 263 23.01 1.78 12.14
C LEU A 263 22.06 2.47 13.11
N CYS A 264 20.82 1.99 13.16
CA CYS A 264 19.81 2.43 14.11
C CYS A 264 19.29 1.21 14.90
N ILE A 265 19.56 1.18 16.21
CA ILE A 265 19.11 0.13 17.12
C ILE A 265 17.89 0.63 17.89
N ILE A 266 16.76 -0.02 17.66
CA ILE A 266 15.48 0.32 18.27
C ILE A 266 15.17 -0.71 19.35
N THR A 267 14.99 -0.26 20.58
CA THR A 267 14.63 -1.11 21.74
C THR A 267 13.39 -0.58 22.44
N ARG A 268 12.85 -1.35 23.40
CA ARG A 268 11.77 -0.86 24.27
C ARG A 268 12.17 0.34 25.14
N ARG A 269 13.47 0.50 25.44
CA ARG A 269 13.97 1.57 26.32
C ARG A 269 14.23 2.87 25.57
N GLY A 270 14.47 2.79 24.27
CA GLY A 270 14.83 3.93 23.44
C GLY A 270 15.53 3.49 22.17
N VAL A 271 16.03 4.48 21.44
CA VAL A 271 16.71 4.29 20.16
C VAL A 271 18.15 4.81 20.25
N ASP A 272 19.07 4.03 19.71
CA ASP A 272 20.47 4.39 19.55
C ASP A 272 20.77 4.50 18.04
N TYR A 273 20.99 5.72 17.56
CA TYR A 273 21.27 6.00 16.16
C TYR A 273 22.74 6.40 16.00
N ILE A 274 23.52 5.53 15.38
CA ILE A 274 24.98 5.60 15.29
C ILE A 274 25.37 5.98 13.86
N ARG A 275 26.00 7.15 13.73
CA ARG A 275 26.40 7.73 12.44
C ARG A 275 27.77 8.43 12.54
N PRO A 276 28.82 7.92 11.87
CA PRO A 276 28.91 6.61 11.21
C PRO A 276 29.09 5.47 12.23
N TYR A 277 28.54 4.29 11.94
CA TYR A 277 28.91 3.05 12.66
C TYR A 277 30.22 2.48 12.11
N GLN A 278 30.34 2.40 10.78
CA GLN A 278 31.58 2.03 10.10
C GLN A 278 31.94 3.11 9.06
N GLU A 279 33.16 3.63 9.15
CA GLU A 279 33.68 4.59 8.18
C GLU A 279 34.18 3.91 6.89
N SER A 280 34.06 4.62 5.77
CA SER A 280 34.60 4.16 4.49
C SER A 280 36.13 4.09 4.50
N GLU A 281 36.69 2.98 4.03
CA GLU A 281 38.15 2.78 3.91
C GLU A 281 38.79 3.64 2.80
N TYR A 282 37.99 4.19 1.88
CA TYR A 282 38.47 4.86 0.66
C TYR A 282 38.92 6.33 0.82
N LYS A 283 39.32 6.77 2.03
CA LYS A 283 39.83 8.14 2.25
C LYS A 283 41.32 8.23 1.88
N GLN A 284 41.62 8.54 0.61
CA GLN A 284 43.00 8.90 0.23
C GLN A 284 43.32 10.35 0.63
N ARG A 285 44.52 10.55 1.19
CA ARG A 285 45.05 11.88 1.47
C ARG A 285 45.57 12.49 0.17
N ARG A 286 45.14 13.73 -0.14
CA ARG A 286 45.67 14.48 -1.29
C ARG A 286 47.19 14.64 -1.15
N GLN A 287 47.94 14.28 -2.19
CA GLN A 287 49.40 14.40 -2.22
C GLN A 287 49.85 15.86 -2.42
N GLU A 288 49.10 16.61 -3.22
CA GLU A 288 49.40 18.01 -3.54
C GLU A 288 48.34 18.98 -2.99
N LYS A 289 48.77 20.22 -2.71
CA LYS A 289 47.89 21.31 -2.26
C LYS A 289 47.73 22.35 -3.37
N TYR A 290 46.53 22.45 -3.95
CA TYR A 290 46.20 23.49 -4.94
C TYR A 290 45.64 24.75 -4.25
N LYS A 291 46.48 25.45 -3.48
CA LYS A 291 46.10 26.72 -2.84
C LYS A 291 46.83 27.87 -3.54
N TYR A 292 46.08 28.69 -4.27
CA TYR A 292 46.62 29.89 -4.93
C TYR A 292 46.67 31.08 -3.96
N LYS A 293 47.63 32.00 -4.19
CA LYS A 293 47.75 33.24 -3.40
C LYS A 293 46.65 34.23 -3.80
N PRO A 294 46.14 35.08 -2.89
CA PRO A 294 45.23 36.16 -3.27
C PRO A 294 45.80 36.99 -4.43
N GLY A 295 44.96 37.37 -5.40
CA GLY A 295 45.37 38.09 -6.61
C GLY A 295 45.66 37.23 -7.84
N THR A 296 45.59 35.89 -7.77
CA THR A 296 45.71 35.02 -8.97
C THR A 296 44.53 35.09 -9.93
N THR A 297 43.35 35.48 -9.45
CA THR A 297 42.14 35.56 -10.28
C THR A 297 41.89 37.02 -10.65
N PRO A 298 41.83 37.40 -11.94
CA PRO A 298 41.52 38.76 -12.35
C PRO A 298 40.07 39.10 -11.97
N VAL A 299 39.88 40.19 -11.22
CA VAL A 299 38.57 40.73 -10.85
C VAL A 299 38.28 41.93 -11.74
N LEU A 300 37.15 41.92 -12.46
CA LEU A 300 36.78 42.99 -13.39
C LEU A 300 36.12 44.17 -12.67
N THR A 301 35.22 43.86 -11.74
CA THR A 301 34.49 44.82 -10.93
C THR A 301 34.30 44.25 -9.53
N GLU A 302 34.42 45.10 -8.53
CA GLU A 302 34.19 44.77 -7.13
C GLU A 302 33.21 45.79 -6.56
N ASN A 303 32.22 45.32 -5.80
CA ASN A 303 31.28 46.18 -5.09
C ASN A 303 31.25 45.75 -3.63
N ILE A 304 31.53 46.70 -2.74
CA ILE A 304 31.60 46.46 -1.30
C ILE A 304 30.39 47.14 -0.67
N VAL A 305 29.50 46.34 -0.08
CA VAL A 305 28.34 46.83 0.66
C VAL A 305 28.64 46.72 2.16
N PRO A 306 28.92 47.83 2.87
CA PRO A 306 29.09 47.79 4.31
C PRO A 306 27.76 47.46 4.99
N LEU A 307 27.77 46.52 5.93
CA LEU A 307 26.62 46.19 6.76
C LEU A 307 26.71 46.97 8.08
N GLU A 308 25.77 47.86 8.34
CA GLU A 308 25.60 48.47 9.67
C GLU A 308 24.91 47.46 10.59
N LEU A 309 25.66 46.90 11.54
CA LEU A 309 25.14 46.00 12.57
C LEU A 309 24.81 46.83 13.81
N GLU A 310 23.54 47.15 14.03
CA GLU A 310 23.09 47.66 15.34
C GLU A 310 23.13 46.52 16.36
N LEU A 311 23.99 46.68 17.37
CA LEU A 311 24.19 45.71 18.44
C LEU A 311 23.07 45.89 19.48
N VAL A 312 21.92 45.26 19.25
CA VAL A 312 20.84 45.21 20.24
C VAL A 312 21.32 44.34 21.41
N HIS A 313 21.70 44.98 22.52
CA HIS A 313 21.88 44.29 23.79
C HIS A 313 20.48 43.88 24.30
N GLU A 314 20.02 42.68 23.96
CA GLU A 314 18.96 42.03 24.72
C GLU A 314 19.53 41.66 26.09
N MET A 315 19.39 42.56 27.06
CA MET A 315 19.47 42.19 28.46
C MET A 315 18.26 41.31 28.78
N SER A 316 18.54 40.03 29.03
CA SER A 316 17.61 39.02 29.52
C SER A 316 17.06 39.39 30.90
N MET A 317 16.02 40.24 30.94
CA MET A 317 15.17 40.45 32.12
C MET A 317 13.70 40.45 31.71
N ALA A 318 13.23 39.35 31.13
CA ALA A 318 11.80 39.16 30.81
C ALA A 318 11.29 37.75 31.15
N LEU A 319 11.90 37.08 32.14
CA LEU A 319 11.40 35.80 32.67
C LEU A 319 10.96 35.87 34.13
N LEU A 320 10.97 37.06 34.75
CA LEU A 320 10.37 37.30 36.08
C LEU A 320 9.11 38.20 36.05
N GLU A 321 8.90 39.05 35.04
CA GLU A 321 7.73 39.94 34.97
C GLU A 321 6.47 39.32 34.34
N VAL A 322 6.57 38.17 33.67
CA VAL A 322 5.41 37.49 33.04
C VAL A 322 4.77 36.42 33.97
N SER A 323 5.15 36.39 35.25
CA SER A 323 4.59 35.45 36.25
C SER A 323 3.50 36.06 37.15
N GLY A 324 3.07 37.30 36.89
CA GLY A 324 2.10 38.03 37.71
C GLY A 324 0.67 37.93 37.21
N TYR A 325 -0.13 37.09 37.87
CA TYR A 325 -1.58 37.18 38.00
C TYR A 325 -2.11 38.63 37.98
N LEU A 326 -3.12 38.94 37.16
CA LEU A 326 -4.39 39.56 37.58
C LEU A 326 -5.39 39.76 36.43
N SER A 327 -6.64 39.66 36.82
CA SER A 327 -7.90 39.66 36.08
C SER A 327 -8.31 40.99 35.46
N HIS A 328 -9.31 40.92 34.56
CA HIS A 328 -10.22 41.99 34.12
C HIS A 328 -9.56 43.06 33.23
N SER A 329 -10.19 43.76 32.29
CA SER A 329 -11.50 43.81 31.64
C SER A 329 -11.45 45.12 30.83
N GLY A 330 -12.08 45.22 29.66
CA GLY A 330 -12.52 46.53 29.16
C GLY A 330 -11.87 47.11 27.89
N PHE A 331 -12.67 47.10 26.83
CA PHE A 331 -12.92 48.20 25.89
C PHE A 331 -11.76 48.91 25.17
N GLY A 332 -11.78 48.77 23.83
CA GLY A 332 -12.48 49.78 23.03
C GLY A 332 -11.67 50.63 22.04
N LYS A 333 -11.88 50.32 20.75
CA LYS A 333 -12.03 51.21 19.57
C LYS A 333 -10.89 52.17 19.17
N GLN A 334 -10.39 51.96 17.95
CA GLN A 334 -10.26 52.97 16.88
C GLN A 334 -10.22 52.23 15.51
N HIS A 335 -11.31 52.26 14.76
CA HIS A 335 -11.48 53.01 13.49
C HIS A 335 -10.58 52.56 12.33
N VAL A 336 -11.13 51.68 11.48
CA VAL A 336 -10.76 51.59 10.06
C VAL A 336 -12.05 51.49 9.24
N GLY A 337 -12.18 52.44 8.30
CA GLY A 337 -13.28 52.57 7.36
C GLY A 337 -13.33 51.45 6.33
N SER A 338 -14.53 51.23 5.84
CA SER A 338 -14.96 50.25 4.87
C SER A 338 -14.21 50.29 3.53
N ARG A 339 -13.42 49.25 3.26
CA ARG A 339 -13.28 48.64 1.92
C ARG A 339 -13.22 47.12 2.12
N GLN A 340 -14.31 46.41 1.81
CA GLN A 340 -14.30 44.95 1.69
C GLN A 340 -13.48 44.56 0.47
N THR A 341 -12.17 44.40 0.65
CA THR A 341 -11.37 43.48 -0.16
C THR A 341 -11.32 42.17 0.64
N GLN A 342 -12.01 41.15 0.15
CA GLN A 342 -11.84 39.78 0.65
C GLN A 342 -10.37 39.39 0.48
N LEU A 343 -9.62 39.44 1.57
CA LEU A 343 -8.32 38.80 1.70
C LEU A 343 -8.55 37.29 1.67
N VAL A 344 -8.44 36.71 0.49
CA VAL A 344 -8.27 35.27 0.31
C VAL A 344 -6.88 34.94 0.86
N GLY A 345 -6.83 34.42 2.09
CA GLY A 345 -5.60 33.91 2.68
C GLY A 345 -5.11 32.66 1.94
N PRO A 346 -3.81 32.33 1.98
CA PRO A 346 -3.28 31.11 1.38
C PRO A 346 -3.95 29.89 2.02
N THR A 347 -4.56 29.06 1.18
CA THR A 347 -5.24 27.83 1.59
C THR A 347 -4.24 26.85 2.22
N ASN A 348 -4.38 26.61 3.52
CA ASN A 348 -3.71 25.55 4.26
C ASN A 348 -4.15 24.17 3.71
N HIS A 349 -3.30 23.53 2.90
CA HIS A 349 -3.56 22.23 2.25
C HIS A 349 -3.35 20.99 3.15
N TYR A 350 -3.17 21.15 4.47
CA TYR A 350 -2.77 20.04 5.37
C TYR A 350 -3.76 19.76 6.50
N ILE A 351 -5.07 19.70 6.20
CA ILE A 351 -6.09 19.20 7.13
C ILE A 351 -6.85 18.06 6.46
N PHE A 352 -6.51 16.81 6.82
CA PHE A 352 -7.31 15.63 6.48
C PHE A 352 -8.55 15.59 7.38
N GLY A 353 -9.56 16.36 7.00
CA GLY A 353 -10.80 16.49 7.75
C GLY A 353 -11.79 17.45 7.14
N THR A 354 -12.17 17.28 5.87
CA THR A 354 -13.33 17.97 5.27
C THR A 354 -14.20 17.00 4.47
N LYS A 355 -15.51 17.25 4.51
CA LYS A 355 -16.62 16.36 4.13
C LYS A 355 -16.92 16.27 2.62
N SER A 356 -16.11 16.87 1.76
CA SER A 356 -16.29 16.79 0.30
C SER A 356 -15.02 17.24 -0.42
N GLN A 357 -14.25 16.28 -0.93
CA GLN A 357 -13.31 16.51 -2.03
C GLN A 357 -13.92 15.87 -3.26
N GLU A 358 -14.64 16.65 -4.05
CA GLU A 358 -15.09 16.25 -5.38
C GLU A 358 -13.87 16.17 -6.30
N PHE A 359 -13.85 15.12 -7.12
CA PHE A 359 -12.77 14.77 -8.04
C PHE A 359 -12.91 15.55 -9.35
N ALA A 360 -11.80 16.06 -9.89
CA ALA A 360 -11.71 16.45 -11.30
C ALA A 360 -10.97 15.35 -12.08
N VAL A 361 -11.70 14.33 -12.53
CA VAL A 361 -11.36 13.76 -13.85
C VAL A 361 -11.53 14.94 -14.81
N PRO A 362 -10.64 15.19 -15.78
CA PRO A 362 -10.97 16.13 -16.84
C PRO A 362 -12.36 15.77 -17.36
N VAL A 363 -13.30 16.70 -17.25
CA VAL A 363 -14.70 16.45 -17.57
C VAL A 363 -14.74 15.96 -19.02
N GLY A 364 -15.11 14.69 -19.23
CA GLY A 364 -15.18 14.07 -20.56
C GLY A 364 -14.23 12.90 -20.83
N ASN A 365 -13.26 12.57 -19.96
CA ASN A 365 -12.36 11.42 -20.17
C ASN A 365 -12.74 10.21 -19.31
N ASP A 366 -12.78 9.01 -19.91
CA ASP A 366 -12.94 7.74 -19.20
C ASP A 366 -11.66 7.41 -18.41
N PRO A 367 -11.72 7.25 -17.06
CA PRO A 367 -10.56 6.87 -16.24
C PRO A 367 -9.88 5.57 -16.69
N SER A 368 -10.63 4.63 -17.25
CA SER A 368 -10.06 3.37 -17.76
C SER A 368 -9.24 3.59 -19.02
N ALA A 369 -9.68 4.48 -19.92
CA ALA A 369 -8.92 4.88 -21.10
C ALA A 369 -7.64 5.65 -20.72
N PHE A 370 -7.72 6.51 -19.69
CA PHE A 370 -6.58 7.26 -19.18
C PHE A 370 -5.49 6.37 -18.58
N LEU A 371 -5.87 5.38 -17.77
CA LEU A 371 -4.88 4.45 -17.19
C LEU A 371 -4.20 3.61 -18.27
N LYS A 372 -4.93 3.25 -19.33
CA LYS A 372 -4.35 2.56 -20.50
C LYS A 372 -3.30 3.41 -21.22
N SER A 373 -3.51 4.72 -21.39
CA SER A 373 -2.49 5.59 -22.03
C SER A 373 -1.23 5.75 -21.18
N CYS A 374 -1.35 5.67 -19.85
CA CYS A 374 -0.18 5.65 -18.96
C CYS A 374 0.57 4.31 -18.99
N SER A 375 -0.04 3.25 -19.56
CA SER A 375 0.49 1.89 -19.56
C SER A 375 1.30 1.55 -20.82
N HIS A 376 1.16 2.35 -21.88
CA HIS A 376 1.83 2.13 -23.16
C HIS A 376 2.33 3.45 -23.74
N GLU A 377 3.62 3.71 -23.55
CA GLU A 377 4.59 4.24 -24.53
C GLU A 377 5.92 4.53 -23.78
N ASP A 378 6.98 3.81 -24.12
CA ASP A 378 8.36 4.03 -23.68
C ASP A 378 8.67 4.10 -22.15
N GLY A 379 8.48 2.97 -21.48
CA GLY A 379 9.21 2.63 -20.24
C GLY A 379 8.32 2.19 -19.08
N ILE A 380 8.41 0.91 -18.73
CA ILE A 380 7.70 0.20 -17.64
C ILE A 380 6.25 -0.15 -18.02
N SER A 381 6.06 -1.13 -18.91
CA SER A 381 4.80 -1.88 -18.91
C SER A 381 4.71 -2.64 -17.58
N ILE A 382 3.66 -2.37 -16.80
CA ILE A 382 3.39 -3.08 -15.56
C ILE A 382 2.85 -4.46 -15.93
N ASP A 383 3.76 -5.36 -16.33
CA ASP A 383 3.42 -6.75 -16.57
C ASP A 383 3.36 -7.44 -15.21
N MET A 384 2.15 -7.49 -14.68
CA MET A 384 1.83 -7.99 -13.35
C MET A 384 1.91 -9.52 -13.34
N ASN A 385 3.15 -10.02 -13.35
CA ASN A 385 3.43 -11.45 -13.27
C ASN A 385 3.20 -11.93 -11.83
N HIS A 386 2.09 -12.63 -11.63
CA HIS A 386 1.64 -13.06 -10.31
C HIS A 386 1.86 -14.56 -10.11
N GLY A 387 2.91 -14.85 -9.36
CA GLY A 387 3.22 -16.18 -8.87
C GLY A 387 2.43 -16.56 -7.63
N THR A 388 1.41 -17.43 -7.73
CA THR A 388 0.60 -17.85 -6.57
C THR A 388 -0.19 -19.11 -6.86
N THR A 389 -0.40 -19.91 -5.82
CA THR A 389 -1.47 -20.90 -5.75
C THR A 389 -2.26 -20.71 -4.47
N THR A 390 -3.56 -20.44 -4.61
CA THR A 390 -4.50 -20.49 -3.50
C THR A 390 -5.62 -21.47 -3.81
N LEU A 391 -6.11 -22.15 -2.79
CA LEU A 391 -7.15 -23.16 -2.87
C LEU A 391 -8.10 -23.00 -1.68
N ALA A 392 -9.39 -23.10 -1.93
CA ALA A 392 -10.38 -23.25 -0.87
C ALA A 392 -11.50 -24.20 -1.28
N PHE A 393 -11.97 -25.02 -0.35
CA PHE A 393 -13.11 -25.91 -0.59
C PHE A 393 -13.96 -26.09 0.67
N LYS A 394 -15.27 -26.25 0.46
CA LYS A 394 -16.27 -26.51 1.50
C LYS A 394 -16.43 -28.00 1.74
N PHE A 395 -16.61 -28.39 2.98
CA PHE A 395 -16.96 -29.74 3.40
C PHE A 395 -17.89 -29.67 4.62
N ARG A 396 -18.36 -30.81 5.14
CA ARG A 396 -19.33 -30.86 6.25
C ARG A 396 -18.91 -30.05 7.49
N HIS A 397 -17.63 -30.04 7.84
CA HIS A 397 -17.13 -29.35 9.03
C HIS A 397 -16.61 -27.94 8.77
N GLY A 398 -16.76 -27.40 7.55
CA GLY A 398 -16.47 -25.99 7.26
C GLY A 398 -15.85 -25.72 5.92
N VAL A 399 -14.86 -24.82 5.91
CA VAL A 399 -14.09 -24.48 4.71
C VAL A 399 -12.60 -24.63 5.01
N ILE A 400 -11.89 -25.38 4.18
CA ILE A 400 -10.43 -25.41 4.17
C ILE A 400 -9.95 -24.33 3.22
N VAL A 401 -8.95 -23.56 3.67
CA VAL A 401 -8.21 -22.60 2.85
C VAL A 401 -6.74 -22.99 2.94
N ALA A 402 -6.12 -23.26 1.80
CA ALA A 402 -4.70 -23.61 1.70
C ALA A 402 -4.05 -22.70 0.66
N VAL A 403 -2.91 -22.11 1.02
CA VAL A 403 -2.16 -21.20 0.13
C VAL A 403 -0.66 -21.45 0.24
N ASP A 404 0.06 -21.16 -0.84
CA ASP A 404 1.52 -21.04 -0.80
C ASP A 404 1.94 -19.68 -0.20
N SER A 405 3.25 -19.43 -0.09
CA SER A 405 3.79 -18.19 0.50
C SER A 405 4.90 -17.54 -0.32
N ARG A 406 5.09 -17.93 -1.58
CA ARG A 406 6.10 -17.32 -2.45
C ARG A 406 5.58 -16.00 -3.03
N ALA A 407 6.37 -14.94 -2.94
CA ALA A 407 6.17 -13.72 -3.71
C ALA A 407 7.34 -13.59 -4.69
N SER A 408 7.04 -13.43 -5.98
CA SER A 408 8.02 -13.28 -7.05
C SER A 408 8.01 -11.86 -7.63
N SER A 409 9.15 -11.44 -8.18
CA SER A 409 9.31 -10.22 -8.96
C SER A 409 10.03 -10.59 -10.25
N GLY A 410 9.26 -10.93 -11.28
CA GLY A 410 9.78 -11.66 -12.44
C GLY A 410 10.30 -13.02 -12.02
N SER A 411 11.52 -13.37 -12.44
CA SER A 411 12.18 -14.64 -12.08
C SER A 411 12.79 -14.66 -10.68
N TYR A 412 12.84 -13.52 -9.99
CA TYR A 412 13.42 -13.40 -8.66
C TYR A 412 12.38 -13.72 -7.57
N ILE A 413 12.76 -14.50 -6.55
CA ILE A 413 11.92 -14.77 -5.39
C ILE A 413 12.13 -13.65 -4.37
N ALA A 414 11.17 -12.73 -4.29
CA ALA A 414 11.21 -11.59 -3.40
C ALA A 414 10.88 -11.93 -1.94
N SER A 415 10.06 -12.96 -1.71
CA SER A 415 9.78 -13.51 -0.38
C SER A 415 9.38 -14.97 -0.48
N LYS A 416 9.79 -15.77 0.51
CA LYS A 416 9.34 -17.15 0.69
C LYS A 416 8.25 -17.26 1.77
N GLU A 417 7.92 -16.18 2.47
CA GLU A 417 7.06 -16.19 3.66
C GLU A 417 5.84 -15.24 3.56
N ALA A 418 5.45 -14.83 2.36
CA ALA A 418 4.29 -13.96 2.18
C ALA A 418 3.02 -14.62 2.73
N ASN A 419 2.25 -13.87 3.55
CA ASN A 419 0.97 -14.36 4.04
C ASN A 419 -0.14 -14.05 3.02
N LYS A 420 -0.58 -15.08 2.29
CA LYS A 420 -1.63 -14.96 1.28
C LYS A 420 -3.04 -15.23 1.79
N VAL A 421 -3.22 -15.46 3.10
CA VAL A 421 -4.54 -15.46 3.74
C VAL A 421 -4.70 -14.15 4.50
N ILE A 422 -5.72 -13.38 4.13
CA ILE A 422 -6.06 -12.12 4.78
C ILE A 422 -7.17 -12.38 5.79
N GLU A 423 -6.86 -12.07 7.04
CA GLU A 423 -7.75 -12.26 8.18
C GLU A 423 -8.73 -11.08 8.28
N ILE A 424 -9.79 -11.10 7.48
CA ILE A 424 -10.79 -10.02 7.43
C ILE A 424 -11.43 -9.79 8.81
N ASN A 425 -11.84 -10.87 9.48
CA ASN A 425 -12.24 -10.88 10.89
C ASN A 425 -12.24 -12.34 11.42
N PRO A 426 -12.55 -12.61 12.70
CA PRO A 426 -12.54 -13.99 13.22
C PRO A 426 -13.48 -14.99 12.52
N TYR A 427 -14.40 -14.53 11.67
CA TYR A 427 -15.42 -15.34 10.98
C TYR A 427 -15.37 -15.23 9.45
N LEU A 428 -14.42 -14.47 8.91
CA LEU A 428 -14.22 -14.28 7.47
C LEU A 428 -12.73 -14.30 7.15
N LEU A 429 -12.35 -15.11 6.17
CA LEU A 429 -11.03 -15.10 5.56
C LEU A 429 -11.16 -14.74 4.09
N GLY A 430 -10.15 -14.04 3.57
CA GLY A 430 -9.95 -13.82 2.15
C GLY A 430 -8.60 -14.37 1.70
N THR A 431 -8.44 -14.57 0.39
CA THR A 431 -7.20 -15.09 -0.19
C THR A 431 -6.62 -14.10 -1.18
N MET A 432 -5.30 -13.98 -1.16
CA MET A 432 -4.57 -13.08 -2.05
C MET A 432 -4.09 -13.84 -3.28
N SER A 433 -4.65 -13.50 -4.45
CA SER A 433 -4.12 -13.87 -5.77
C SER A 433 -4.28 -12.69 -6.71
N GLY A 434 -3.27 -12.41 -7.51
CA GLY A 434 -3.15 -11.16 -8.26
C GLY A 434 -2.15 -10.22 -7.59
N SER A 435 -2.41 -8.92 -7.67
CA SER A 435 -1.59 -7.91 -7.03
C SER A 435 -1.75 -7.97 -5.51
N ALA A 436 -0.63 -8.18 -4.80
CA ALA A 436 -0.63 -8.22 -3.35
C ALA A 436 -1.19 -6.92 -2.75
N ALA A 437 -0.85 -5.77 -3.34
CA ALA A 437 -1.34 -4.47 -2.90
C ALA A 437 -2.87 -4.35 -3.07
N ASP A 438 -3.41 -4.77 -4.21
CA ASP A 438 -4.85 -4.73 -4.49
C ASP A 438 -5.63 -5.57 -3.48
N CYS A 439 -5.24 -6.84 -3.33
CA CYS A 439 -5.91 -7.76 -2.42
C CYS A 439 -5.86 -7.24 -0.97
N GLN A 440 -4.66 -6.87 -0.49
CA GLN A 440 -4.49 -6.38 0.88
C GLN A 440 -5.31 -5.12 1.16
N TYR A 441 -5.30 -4.16 0.24
CA TYR A 441 -6.02 -2.90 0.41
C TYR A 441 -7.53 -3.14 0.45
N TRP A 442 -8.08 -3.81 -0.57
CA TRP A 442 -9.53 -3.98 -0.71
C TRP A 442 -10.14 -4.91 0.32
N GLU A 443 -9.43 -5.96 0.73
CA GLU A 443 -9.93 -6.85 1.78
C GLU A 443 -9.82 -6.22 3.17
N ARG A 444 -8.83 -5.35 3.41
CA ARG A 444 -8.79 -4.54 4.64
C ARG A 444 -9.91 -3.49 4.66
N LEU A 445 -10.24 -2.90 3.52
CA LEU A 445 -11.42 -2.03 3.41
C LEU A 445 -12.71 -2.83 3.65
N LEU A 446 -12.82 -4.04 3.10
CA LEU A 446 -13.92 -4.96 3.38
C LEU A 446 -14.01 -5.28 4.88
N ALA A 447 -12.89 -5.52 5.56
CA ALA A 447 -12.85 -5.76 7.00
C ALA A 447 -13.43 -4.57 7.79
N LYS A 448 -13.07 -3.35 7.41
CA LYS A 448 -13.63 -2.11 7.97
C LYS A 448 -15.14 -2.02 7.76
N GLU A 449 -15.62 -2.26 6.53
CA GLU A 449 -17.05 -2.23 6.23
C GLU A 449 -17.84 -3.32 6.98
N CYS A 450 -17.28 -4.53 7.07
CA CYS A 450 -17.85 -5.62 7.86
C CYS A 450 -17.95 -5.24 9.35
N ARG A 451 -16.93 -4.55 9.88
CA ARG A 451 -16.92 -4.06 11.27
C ARG A 451 -17.98 -2.98 11.49
N LEU A 452 -18.10 -2.02 10.58
CA LEU A 452 -19.13 -0.98 10.63
C LEU A 452 -20.54 -1.57 10.54
N TYR A 453 -20.76 -2.53 9.65
CA TYR A 453 -22.02 -3.27 9.55
C TYR A 453 -22.39 -3.92 10.89
N LYS A 454 -21.43 -4.60 11.53
CA LYS A 454 -21.65 -5.22 12.84
C LYS A 454 -22.02 -4.21 13.92
N LEU A 455 -21.40 -3.03 13.92
CA LEU A 455 -21.71 -1.98 14.89
C LEU A 455 -23.08 -1.35 14.67
N ARG A 456 -23.45 -1.09 13.40
CA ARG A 456 -24.74 -0.48 13.03
C ARG A 456 -25.92 -1.42 13.29
N ASN A 457 -25.78 -2.69 12.90
CA ASN A 457 -26.88 -3.66 12.92
C ASN A 457 -26.87 -4.57 14.16
N LYS A 458 -25.83 -4.48 15.01
CA LYS A 458 -25.58 -5.38 16.15
C LYS A 458 -25.54 -6.87 15.77
N GLN A 459 -25.37 -7.17 14.48
CA GLN A 459 -25.36 -8.52 13.92
C GLN A 459 -24.17 -8.69 12.98
N ARG A 460 -23.60 -9.89 12.94
CA ARG A 460 -22.53 -10.24 11.99
C ARG A 460 -23.06 -10.20 10.56
N ILE A 461 -22.20 -9.74 9.65
CA ILE A 461 -22.47 -9.78 8.21
C ILE A 461 -22.48 -11.25 7.73
N SER A 462 -23.30 -11.56 6.74
CA SER A 462 -23.26 -12.87 6.07
C SER A 462 -22.09 -12.94 5.09
N VAL A 463 -21.60 -14.16 4.80
CA VAL A 463 -20.51 -14.35 3.83
C VAL A 463 -20.96 -13.89 2.44
N SER A 464 -22.24 -14.13 2.12
CA SER A 464 -22.85 -13.67 0.87
C SER A 464 -22.87 -12.13 0.75
N ALA A 465 -23.19 -11.42 1.83
CA ALA A 465 -23.19 -9.96 1.83
C ALA A 465 -21.77 -9.39 1.77
N ALA A 466 -20.82 -9.97 2.51
CA ALA A 466 -19.41 -9.55 2.46
C ALA A 466 -18.81 -9.71 1.05
N SER A 467 -19.01 -10.87 0.41
CA SER A 467 -18.54 -11.09 -0.97
C SER A 467 -19.24 -10.18 -1.98
N LYS A 468 -20.51 -9.83 -1.75
CA LYS A 468 -21.24 -8.90 -2.61
C LYS A 468 -20.74 -7.45 -2.45
N LEU A 469 -20.39 -7.03 -1.24
CA LEU A 469 -19.76 -5.73 -1.01
C LEU A 469 -18.43 -5.63 -1.76
N LEU A 470 -17.59 -6.66 -1.68
CA LEU A 470 -16.32 -6.69 -2.42
C LEU A 470 -16.53 -6.63 -3.93
N SER A 471 -17.44 -7.45 -4.47
CA SER A 471 -17.79 -7.45 -5.90
C SER A 471 -18.31 -6.08 -6.37
N ASN A 472 -19.15 -5.42 -5.57
CA ASN A 472 -19.64 -4.08 -5.89
C ASN A 472 -18.52 -3.02 -5.83
N MET A 473 -17.59 -3.14 -4.87
CA MET A 473 -16.39 -2.31 -4.84
C MET A 473 -15.57 -2.51 -6.11
N MET A 474 -15.32 -3.75 -6.52
CA MET A 474 -14.53 -4.07 -7.73
C MET A 474 -15.17 -3.53 -9.01
N LEU A 475 -16.50 -3.66 -9.13
CA LEU A 475 -17.23 -3.16 -10.29
C LEU A 475 -17.04 -1.65 -10.50
N GLY A 476 -16.91 -0.87 -9.42
CA GLY A 476 -16.65 0.57 -9.49
C GLY A 476 -15.28 0.94 -10.06
N TYR A 477 -14.34 0.00 -10.09
CA TYR A 477 -12.98 0.17 -10.61
C TYR A 477 -12.68 -0.73 -11.81
N LYS A 478 -13.73 -1.31 -12.41
CA LYS A 478 -13.59 -2.21 -13.54
C LYS A 478 -12.90 -1.48 -14.71
N GLY A 479 -11.83 -2.07 -15.23
CA GLY A 479 -11.05 -1.50 -16.33
C GLY A 479 -9.97 -0.50 -15.90
N MET A 480 -9.86 -0.19 -14.60
CA MET A 480 -8.85 0.72 -14.04
C MET A 480 -7.55 -0.01 -13.63
N GLY A 481 -7.28 -1.19 -14.19
CA GLY A 481 -6.04 -1.93 -13.96
C GLY A 481 -5.88 -2.55 -12.56
N LEU A 482 -6.99 -2.75 -11.83
CA LEU A 482 -6.96 -3.63 -10.65
C LEU A 482 -6.65 -5.06 -11.08
N SER A 483 -5.88 -5.79 -10.28
CA SER A 483 -5.66 -7.22 -10.49
C SER A 483 -5.86 -7.97 -9.17
N MET A 484 -6.99 -8.67 -9.05
CA MET A 484 -7.25 -9.49 -7.89
C MET A 484 -8.23 -10.61 -8.18
N GLY A 485 -7.96 -11.78 -7.62
CA GLY A 485 -8.87 -12.91 -7.55
C GLY A 485 -8.87 -13.45 -6.12
N SER A 486 -9.90 -13.13 -5.36
CA SER A 486 -10.00 -13.46 -3.94
C SER A 486 -11.15 -14.43 -3.65
N MET A 487 -10.88 -15.43 -2.81
CA MET A 487 -11.89 -16.32 -2.26
C MET A 487 -12.29 -15.82 -0.88
N ILE A 488 -13.52 -15.33 -0.76
CA ILE A 488 -14.13 -14.93 0.50
C ILE A 488 -14.84 -16.13 1.09
N CYS A 489 -14.33 -16.62 2.23
CA CYS A 489 -14.92 -17.73 2.94
C CYS A 489 -15.27 -17.37 4.39
N GLY A 490 -16.27 -18.07 4.92
CA GLY A 490 -16.76 -17.84 6.27
C GLY A 490 -17.82 -18.84 6.67
N TRP A 491 -18.24 -18.75 7.92
CA TRP A 491 -19.39 -19.48 8.42
C TRP A 491 -20.45 -18.50 8.92
N ASP A 492 -21.65 -18.54 8.34
CA ASP A 492 -22.77 -17.72 8.75
C ASP A 492 -24.00 -18.57 9.12
N LYS A 493 -25.15 -17.93 9.33
CA LYS A 493 -26.40 -18.61 9.71
C LYS A 493 -26.87 -19.65 8.70
N LYS A 494 -26.40 -19.61 7.45
CA LYS A 494 -26.70 -20.58 6.39
C LYS A 494 -25.66 -21.70 6.31
N GLY A 495 -24.67 -21.71 7.19
CA GLY A 495 -23.55 -22.65 7.19
C GLY A 495 -22.30 -22.09 6.49
N PRO A 496 -21.41 -22.98 6.01
CA PRO A 496 -20.18 -22.57 5.36
C PRO A 496 -20.46 -21.94 3.98
N GLY A 497 -19.94 -20.73 3.80
CA GLY A 497 -20.01 -19.97 2.56
C GLY A 497 -18.63 -19.83 1.92
N LEU A 498 -18.57 -19.99 0.60
CA LEU A 498 -17.35 -19.80 -0.19
C LEU A 498 -17.72 -19.08 -1.50
N TYR A 499 -17.11 -17.93 -1.72
CA TYR A 499 -17.35 -17.09 -2.88
C TYR A 499 -16.04 -16.66 -3.52
N TYR A 500 -15.93 -16.80 -4.83
CA TYR A 500 -14.86 -16.20 -5.61
C TYR A 500 -15.29 -14.80 -6.08
N VAL A 501 -14.40 -13.81 -5.95
CA VAL A 501 -14.57 -12.44 -6.43
C VAL A 501 -13.32 -12.01 -7.19
N ASP A 502 -13.49 -11.44 -8.39
CA ASP A 502 -12.38 -10.92 -9.20
C ASP A 502 -12.45 -9.38 -9.41
N ASP A 503 -11.41 -8.83 -10.01
CA ASP A 503 -11.27 -7.41 -10.38
C ASP A 503 -12.32 -6.92 -11.40
N ASN A 504 -12.96 -7.83 -12.14
CA ASN A 504 -14.06 -7.50 -13.05
C ASN A 504 -15.41 -7.36 -12.32
N GLY A 505 -15.44 -7.64 -11.02
CA GLY A 505 -16.63 -7.70 -10.20
C GLY A 505 -17.41 -9.01 -10.35
N THR A 506 -16.85 -10.01 -11.04
CA THR A 506 -17.43 -11.36 -11.12
C THR A 506 -17.54 -11.90 -9.71
N ARG A 507 -18.68 -12.54 -9.41
CA ARG A 507 -18.91 -13.16 -8.11
C ARG A 507 -19.55 -14.52 -8.27
N LEU A 508 -18.84 -15.57 -7.91
CA LEU A 508 -19.29 -16.94 -8.03
C LEU A 508 -19.42 -17.59 -6.65
N SER A 509 -20.51 -18.31 -6.44
CA SER A 509 -20.68 -19.20 -5.28
C SER A 509 -20.32 -20.61 -5.72
N GLY A 510 -19.49 -21.31 -4.95
CA GLY A 510 -19.02 -22.64 -5.35
C GLY A 510 -18.66 -23.52 -4.16
N ARG A 511 -18.46 -24.81 -4.44
CA ARG A 511 -17.97 -25.78 -3.45
C ARG A 511 -16.46 -25.70 -3.30
N MET A 512 -15.75 -25.38 -4.38
CA MET A 512 -14.30 -25.29 -4.42
C MET A 512 -13.87 -24.24 -5.44
N PHE A 513 -12.80 -23.53 -5.10
CA PHE A 513 -12.10 -22.64 -6.01
C PHE A 513 -10.58 -22.79 -5.82
N SER A 514 -9.83 -22.64 -6.91
CA SER A 514 -8.39 -22.41 -6.86
C SER A 514 -8.02 -21.29 -7.82
N THR A 515 -7.16 -20.38 -7.37
CA THR A 515 -6.77 -19.18 -8.10
C THR A 515 -5.25 -19.00 -8.08
N GLY A 516 -4.74 -18.26 -9.06
CA GLY A 516 -3.31 -18.08 -9.31
C GLY A 516 -2.75 -18.99 -10.40
N CYS A 517 -1.47 -18.85 -10.73
CA CYS A 517 -0.83 -19.57 -11.84
C CYS A 517 -0.68 -21.08 -11.62
N GLY A 518 -0.60 -21.56 -10.36
CA GLY A 518 -0.55 -22.99 -10.05
C GLY A 518 -1.91 -23.64 -9.81
N ASN A 519 -3.02 -22.94 -10.09
CA ASN A 519 -4.37 -23.42 -9.80
C ASN A 519 -4.73 -24.75 -10.46
N SER A 520 -4.32 -24.97 -11.72
CA SER A 520 -4.63 -26.18 -12.49
C SER A 520 -4.05 -27.44 -11.83
N TYR A 521 -2.86 -27.34 -11.25
CA TYR A 521 -2.22 -28.42 -10.51
C TYR A 521 -2.96 -28.70 -9.18
N ALA A 522 -3.39 -27.64 -8.48
CA ALA A 522 -4.16 -27.79 -7.25
C ALA A 522 -5.52 -28.45 -7.52
N TYR A 523 -6.25 -28.01 -8.55
CA TYR A 523 -7.50 -28.63 -8.98
C TYR A 523 -7.34 -30.12 -9.26
N GLY A 524 -6.32 -30.52 -10.02
CA GLY A 524 -6.09 -31.93 -10.37
C GLY A 524 -5.94 -32.85 -9.15
N VAL A 525 -5.36 -32.37 -8.05
CA VAL A 525 -5.27 -33.14 -6.80
C VAL A 525 -6.61 -33.15 -6.07
N VAL A 526 -7.23 -31.99 -5.91
CA VAL A 526 -8.42 -31.86 -5.05
C VAL A 526 -9.63 -32.51 -5.71
N ASP A 527 -9.80 -32.39 -7.02
CA ASP A 527 -10.86 -33.08 -7.77
C ASP A 527 -10.80 -34.61 -7.62
N SER A 528 -9.61 -35.17 -7.43
CA SER A 528 -9.43 -36.63 -7.26
C SER A 528 -9.75 -37.13 -5.85
N GLY A 529 -9.63 -36.28 -4.82
CA GLY A 529 -9.75 -36.67 -3.41
C GLY A 529 -10.94 -36.07 -2.68
N TYR A 530 -11.66 -35.14 -3.29
CA TYR A 530 -12.73 -34.38 -2.63
C TYR A 530 -14.05 -35.15 -2.55
N TYR A 531 -14.63 -35.19 -1.35
CA TYR A 531 -16.03 -35.55 -1.12
C TYR A 531 -16.61 -34.76 0.06
N GLU A 532 -17.94 -34.72 0.21
CA GLU A 532 -18.60 -33.80 1.16
C GLU A 532 -18.44 -34.19 2.63
N GLU A 533 -18.47 -35.50 2.89
CA GLU A 533 -18.46 -36.12 4.21
C GLU A 533 -17.03 -36.49 4.68
N MET A 534 -16.02 -35.77 4.20
CA MET A 534 -14.63 -35.94 4.64
C MET A 534 -14.49 -35.64 6.13
N THR A 535 -13.65 -36.42 6.80
CA THR A 535 -13.16 -36.06 8.14
C THR A 535 -12.29 -34.80 8.08
N VAL A 536 -12.10 -34.15 9.23
CA VAL A 536 -11.31 -32.92 9.31
C VAL A 536 -9.85 -33.17 8.90
N GLU A 537 -9.30 -34.31 9.30
CA GLU A 537 -7.93 -34.73 9.03
C GLU A 537 -7.73 -35.03 7.53
N GLU A 538 -8.68 -35.73 6.89
CA GLU A 538 -8.65 -35.96 5.45
C GLU A 538 -8.72 -34.64 4.66
N ALA A 539 -9.53 -33.69 5.11
CA ALA A 539 -9.64 -32.38 4.47
C ALA A 539 -8.34 -31.56 4.63
N TYR A 540 -7.70 -31.61 5.80
CA TYR A 540 -6.38 -30.98 6.01
C TYR A 540 -5.33 -31.58 5.07
N GLU A 541 -5.31 -32.90 4.97
CA GLU A 541 -4.37 -33.61 4.12
C GLU A 541 -4.57 -33.29 2.63
N LEU A 542 -5.82 -33.26 2.17
CA LEU A 542 -6.15 -32.90 0.79
C LEU A 542 -5.72 -31.47 0.45
N GLY A 543 -5.97 -30.52 1.36
CA GLY A 543 -5.55 -29.13 1.19
C GLY A 543 -4.03 -28.97 1.12
N ARG A 544 -3.29 -29.63 2.03
CA ARG A 544 -1.81 -29.63 2.03
C ARG A 544 -1.26 -30.22 0.75
N ARG A 545 -1.77 -31.38 0.36
CA ARG A 545 -1.33 -32.09 -0.85
C ARG A 545 -1.61 -31.27 -2.11
N GLY A 546 -2.77 -30.62 -2.21
CA GLY A 546 -3.12 -29.78 -3.34
C GLY A 546 -2.11 -28.66 -3.58
N ILE A 547 -1.75 -27.92 -2.53
CA ILE A 547 -0.73 -26.85 -2.63
C ILE A 547 0.66 -27.44 -2.86
N ALA A 548 1.07 -28.48 -2.13
CA ALA A 548 2.40 -29.08 -2.28
C ALA A 548 2.68 -29.56 -3.72
N HIS A 549 1.71 -30.19 -4.38
CA HIS A 549 1.84 -30.61 -5.78
C HIS A 549 1.89 -29.42 -6.74
N ALA A 550 1.07 -28.39 -6.51
CA ALA A 550 1.12 -27.16 -7.31
C ALA A 550 2.50 -26.49 -7.22
N THR A 551 3.03 -26.34 -6.01
CA THR A 551 4.36 -25.76 -5.77
C THR A 551 5.52 -26.61 -6.31
N HIS A 552 5.30 -27.90 -6.56
CA HIS A 552 6.30 -28.76 -7.18
C HIS A 552 6.42 -28.52 -8.69
N ARG A 553 5.32 -28.12 -9.34
CA ARG A 553 5.23 -27.98 -10.80
C ARG A 553 5.29 -26.52 -11.26
N ASP A 554 4.61 -25.63 -10.56
CA ASP A 554 4.57 -24.21 -10.88
C ASP A 554 5.78 -23.50 -10.28
N ALA A 555 6.60 -22.90 -11.14
CA ALA A 555 7.83 -22.19 -10.73
C ALA A 555 7.55 -20.99 -9.82
N TYR A 556 6.38 -20.39 -9.95
CA TYR A 556 6.05 -19.16 -9.24
C TYR A 556 5.30 -19.39 -7.91
N SER A 557 4.96 -20.64 -7.59
CA SER A 557 4.38 -21.03 -6.30
C SER A 557 5.41 -21.75 -5.43
N GLY A 558 5.42 -21.50 -4.12
CA GLY A 558 6.32 -22.22 -3.20
C GLY A 558 6.44 -21.62 -1.81
N GLY A 559 7.55 -21.92 -1.14
CA GLY A 559 7.79 -21.51 0.24
C GLY A 559 7.17 -22.50 1.23
N VAL A 560 6.22 -22.04 2.02
CA VAL A 560 5.47 -22.82 2.99
C VAL A 560 4.00 -22.95 2.59
N VAL A 561 3.36 -24.04 3.00
CA VAL A 561 1.91 -24.18 2.96
C VAL A 561 1.33 -23.56 4.21
N ASN A 562 0.46 -22.57 4.06
CA ASN A 562 -0.40 -22.08 5.14
C ASN A 562 -1.79 -22.69 4.99
N LEU A 563 -2.23 -23.48 5.97
CA LEU A 563 -3.55 -24.08 6.00
C LEU A 563 -4.40 -23.49 7.12
N TYR A 564 -5.61 -23.06 6.77
CA TYR A 564 -6.61 -22.52 7.67
C TYR A 564 -7.89 -23.34 7.56
N HIS A 565 -8.57 -23.49 8.70
CA HIS A 565 -9.88 -24.13 8.78
C HIS A 565 -10.89 -23.13 9.34
N MET A 566 -11.87 -22.78 8.51
CA MET A 566 -13.02 -21.97 8.89
C MET A 566 -14.12 -22.86 9.48
N LYS A 567 -14.29 -22.79 10.80
CA LYS A 567 -15.33 -23.49 11.57
C LYS A 567 -16.51 -22.54 11.87
N GLU A 568 -17.55 -23.07 12.50
CA GLU A 568 -18.72 -22.29 12.95
C GLU A 568 -18.36 -21.21 13.98
N ASP A 569 -17.42 -21.50 14.88
CA ASP A 569 -16.94 -20.60 15.93
C ASP A 569 -15.85 -19.62 15.46
N GLY A 570 -15.39 -19.76 14.22
CA GLY A 570 -14.36 -18.93 13.59
C GLY A 570 -13.27 -19.73 12.91
N TRP A 571 -12.23 -19.05 12.43
CA TRP A 571 -11.11 -19.73 11.80
C TRP A 571 -10.01 -20.10 12.78
N ILE A 572 -9.28 -21.18 12.45
CA ILE A 572 -8.03 -21.56 13.09
C ILE A 572 -6.95 -21.72 12.03
N LYS A 573 -5.71 -21.33 12.37
CA LYS A 573 -4.54 -21.67 11.56
C LYS A 573 -4.08 -23.08 11.95
N VAL A 574 -4.16 -24.01 11.01
CA VAL A 574 -3.90 -25.43 11.23
C VAL A 574 -2.41 -25.73 11.13
N CYS A 575 -1.75 -25.28 10.05
CA CYS A 575 -0.32 -25.48 9.88
C CYS A 575 0.37 -24.36 9.08
N LYS A 576 1.70 -24.28 9.27
CA LYS A 576 2.67 -23.56 8.46
C LYS A 576 3.85 -24.51 8.25
N GLU A 577 3.89 -25.20 7.12
CA GLU A 577 4.83 -26.30 6.86
C GLU A 577 5.66 -26.03 5.59
N ASP A 578 6.95 -26.37 5.60
CA ASP A 578 7.80 -26.21 4.42
C ASP A 578 7.39 -27.19 3.33
N VAL A 579 7.11 -26.65 2.13
CA VAL A 579 6.72 -27.43 0.95
C VAL A 579 7.79 -28.47 0.61
N SER A 580 9.06 -28.12 0.77
CA SER A 580 10.20 -29.00 0.44
C SER A 580 10.13 -30.25 1.30
N GLU A 581 9.89 -30.12 2.61
CA GLU A 581 9.74 -31.25 3.52
C GLU A 581 8.49 -32.08 3.19
N LEU A 582 7.36 -31.42 2.89
CA LEU A 582 6.12 -32.08 2.50
C LEU A 582 6.27 -32.92 1.24
N ILE A 583 6.95 -32.41 0.20
CA ILE A 583 7.21 -33.16 -1.03
C ILE A 583 8.06 -34.41 -0.75
N HIS A 584 9.07 -34.31 0.12
CA HIS A 584 9.87 -35.48 0.52
C HIS A 584 9.03 -36.50 1.30
N HIS A 585 8.16 -36.04 2.19
CA HIS A 585 7.22 -36.89 2.92
C HIS A 585 6.27 -37.63 1.96
N TYR A 586 5.66 -36.92 1.00
CA TYR A 586 4.75 -37.53 0.03
C TYR A 586 5.43 -38.48 -0.95
N ARG A 587 6.70 -38.24 -1.31
CA ARG A 587 7.47 -39.19 -2.11
C ARG A 587 7.74 -40.50 -1.38
N LYS A 588 8.04 -40.45 -0.07
CA LYS A 588 8.27 -41.66 0.73
C LYS A 588 7.02 -42.53 0.89
N GLY A 589 5.84 -41.94 0.82
CA GLY A 589 4.57 -42.69 0.85
C GLY A 589 4.11 -43.25 -0.50
N MET A 590 4.83 -42.96 -1.60
CA MET A 590 4.49 -43.43 -2.95
C MET A 590 5.30 -44.67 -3.40
N PHE A 591 6.31 -45.09 -2.62
CA PHE A 591 7.18 -46.23 -2.92
C PHE A 591 7.19 -47.25 -1.79
#